data_AF-A0A8K0VGD2-F1
#
_entry.id   AF-A0A8K0VGD2-F1
#
_cell.length_a   1.000
_cell.length_b   1.000
_cell.length_c   1.000
_cell.angle_alpha   90.00
_cell.angle_beta   90.00
_cell.angle_gamma   90.00
#
_symmetry.space_group_name_H-M   'P 1'
#
loop_
_entity.id
_entity.type
_entity.pdbx_description
1 polymer ?
#
loop_
_entity_poly.entity_id
_entity_poly.type
_entity_poly.pdbx_seq_one_letter_code
_entity_poly.pdbx_strand_id
1 'polypeptide(L)'
;MAALPLNATRIEELVLRFNAVMAKEGTDISDLGGNATDDQVTATLQETDDDLIRDEITQEIESMNDEQQDALVALFWIGRGDAEPAAWEQTKALARQQHEGLVSRYLLGKPMVGEYLTEGLEKMLEYGVD
;
A
#
# COMPACT_ATOMS: atom_id res chain seq x y z
N MET A 1 7.49 4.92 -24.84
CA MET A 1 8.13 4.67 -23.54
C MET A 1 7.05 4.84 -22.50
N ALA A 2 6.82 3.85 -21.65
CA ALA A 2 5.98 4.07 -20.48
C ALA A 2 6.69 5.10 -19.61
N ALA A 3 5.94 5.97 -18.94
CA ALA A 3 6.45 6.95 -18.00
C ALA A 3 5.75 6.71 -16.67
N LEU A 4 6.52 6.65 -15.59
CA LEU A 4 5.94 6.53 -14.25
C LEU A 4 5.41 7.92 -13.83
N PRO A 5 4.11 8.06 -13.48
CA PRO A 5 3.57 9.33 -13.01
C PRO A 5 3.97 9.63 -11.54
N LEU A 6 4.85 8.82 -10.97
CA LEU A 6 5.33 8.84 -9.59
C LEU A 6 6.86 8.71 -9.58
N ASN A 7 7.51 9.49 -8.73
CA ASN A 7 8.95 9.40 -8.53
C ASN A 7 9.30 8.13 -7.73
N ALA A 8 10.39 7.45 -8.11
CA ALA A 8 10.91 6.27 -7.42
C ALA A 8 11.08 6.50 -5.91
N THR A 9 11.71 7.62 -5.52
CA THR A 9 11.93 7.98 -4.10
C THR A 9 10.62 8.02 -3.30
N ARG A 10 9.55 8.53 -3.89
CA ARG A 10 8.25 8.60 -3.20
C ARG A 10 7.65 7.21 -2.99
N ILE A 11 7.83 6.31 -3.96
CA ILE A 11 7.39 4.92 -3.86
C ILE A 11 8.20 4.21 -2.76
N GLU A 12 9.52 4.42 -2.70
CA GLU A 12 10.38 3.86 -1.66
C GLU A 12 9.99 4.35 -0.25
N GLU A 13 9.66 5.63 -0.08
CA GLU A 13 9.16 6.17 1.18
C GLU A 13 7.82 5.53 1.60
N LEU A 14 6.89 5.35 0.66
CA LEU A 14 5.63 4.65 0.92
C LEU A 14 5.88 3.19 1.31
N VAL A 15 6.76 2.48 0.61
CA VAL A 15 7.15 1.09 0.93
C VAL A 15 7.65 0.98 2.36
N LEU A 16 8.52 1.90 2.80
CA LEU A 16 9.05 1.90 4.16
C LEU A 16 7.92 2.02 5.20
N ARG A 17 6.96 2.92 4.98
CA ARG A 17 5.81 3.10 5.88
C ARG A 17 4.89 1.87 5.88
N PHE A 18 4.59 1.30 4.71
CA PHE A 18 3.84 0.05 4.61
C PHE A 18 4.52 -1.08 5.38
N ASN A 19 5.84 -1.25 5.23
CA ASN A 19 6.58 -2.28 5.94
C ASN A 19 6.59 -2.05 7.46
N ALA A 20 6.65 -0.79 7.92
CA ALA A 20 6.56 -0.45 9.33
C ALA A 20 5.22 -0.87 9.95
N VAL A 21 4.12 -0.61 9.25
CA VAL A 21 2.76 -1.06 9.64
C VAL A 21 2.70 -2.59 9.70
N MET A 22 3.13 -3.26 8.63
CA MET A 22 3.04 -4.73 8.52
C MET A 22 3.93 -5.47 9.53
N ALA A 23 5.13 -4.96 9.83
CA ALA A 23 6.04 -5.57 10.79
C ALA A 23 5.47 -5.59 12.22
N LYS A 24 4.63 -4.59 12.54
CA LYS A 24 3.99 -4.45 13.84
C LYS A 24 2.77 -5.36 13.96
N GLU A 25 1.95 -5.48 12.92
CA GLU A 25 0.80 -6.41 12.86
C GLU A 25 1.21 -7.89 13.00
N GLY A 26 2.39 -8.28 12.51
CA GLY A 26 2.92 -9.64 12.71
C GLY A 26 3.22 -9.99 14.18
N THR A 27 3.26 -9.00 15.07
CA THR A 27 3.52 -9.16 16.51
C THR A 27 2.23 -9.20 17.33
N ASP A 28 1.09 -8.80 16.76
CA ASP A 28 -0.25 -8.88 17.35
C ASP A 28 -0.84 -10.30 17.26
N ILE A 29 -0.08 -11.31 17.70
CA ILE A 29 -0.69 -12.44 18.38
C ILE A 29 -1.12 -11.94 19.75
N SER A 30 -2.23 -11.21 19.77
CA SER A 30 -3.02 -11.06 20.98
C SER A 30 -3.34 -12.48 21.46
N ASP A 31 -2.58 -12.93 22.46
CA ASP A 31 -2.91 -14.05 23.31
C ASP A 31 -4.33 -13.82 23.81
N LEU A 32 -5.32 -14.35 23.08
CA LEU A 32 -6.69 -14.50 23.55
C LEU A 32 -6.71 -15.64 24.59
N GLY A 33 -5.85 -15.50 25.60
CA GLY A 33 -5.92 -16.21 26.87
C GLY A 33 -7.10 -15.65 27.64
N GLY A 34 -8.30 -16.10 27.28
CA GLY A 34 -9.52 -15.71 27.97
C GLY A 34 -9.45 -16.02 29.46
N ASN A 35 -9.65 -15.00 30.30
CA ASN A 35 -10.52 -15.15 31.47
C ASN A 35 -11.23 -13.84 31.78
N ALA A 36 -12.51 -13.98 32.09
CA ALA A 36 -13.48 -12.94 32.39
C ALA A 36 -13.10 -12.14 33.65
N THR A 37 -13.39 -10.84 33.65
CA THR A 37 -14.29 -10.17 34.60
C THR A 37 -14.20 -8.65 34.37
N ASP A 38 -15.37 -8.03 34.14
CA ASP A 38 -15.73 -6.63 34.35
C ASP A 38 -14.59 -5.68 34.80
N ASP A 39 -14.24 -4.71 33.95
CA ASP A 39 -14.10 -3.31 34.39
C ASP A 39 -14.28 -2.36 33.21
N GLN A 40 -15.19 -1.41 33.35
CA GLN A 40 -15.43 -0.32 32.42
C GLN A 40 -14.20 0.59 32.37
N VAL A 41 -13.37 0.42 31.34
CA VAL A 41 -12.38 1.45 30.99
C VAL A 41 -12.77 2.09 29.67
N THR A 42 -13.27 3.31 29.82
CA THR A 42 -13.33 4.42 28.87
C THR A 42 -12.52 4.21 27.59
N ALA A 43 -13.17 4.40 26.45
CA ALA A 43 -12.58 4.63 25.15
C ALA A 43 -11.30 5.49 25.25
N THR A 44 -10.15 4.84 25.28
CA THR A 44 -8.88 5.52 25.10
C THR A 44 -8.69 5.66 23.60
N LEU A 45 -8.73 6.91 23.14
CA LEU A 45 -8.05 7.40 21.94
C LEU A 45 -6.56 7.10 22.10
N GLN A 46 -6.20 5.83 22.06
CA GLN A 46 -4.84 5.38 21.96
C GLN A 46 -4.59 5.37 20.46
N GLU A 47 -4.35 6.56 19.90
CA GLU A 47 -3.68 6.67 18.60
C GLU A 47 -2.37 5.91 18.80
N THR A 48 -2.37 4.64 18.38
CA THR A 48 -1.11 3.92 18.37
C THR A 48 -0.29 4.54 17.25
N ASP A 49 1.03 4.54 17.43
CA ASP A 49 1.97 4.97 16.40
C ASP A 49 1.70 4.29 15.02
N ASP A 50 1.05 3.13 15.01
CA ASP A 50 0.59 2.43 13.81
C ASP A 50 -0.64 3.10 13.14
N ASP A 51 -1.63 3.55 13.93
CA ASP A 51 -2.77 4.33 13.42
C ASP A 51 -2.30 5.64 12.76
N LEU A 52 -1.30 6.30 13.34
CA LEU A 52 -0.72 7.52 12.77
C LEU A 52 -0.06 7.26 11.42
N ILE A 53 0.77 6.22 11.30
CA ILE A 53 1.44 5.88 10.04
C ILE A 53 0.40 5.46 8.98
N ARG A 54 -0.65 4.72 9.34
CA ARG A 54 -1.74 4.38 8.41
C ARG A 54 -2.49 5.62 7.91
N ASP A 55 -2.72 6.59 8.80
CA ASP A 55 -3.35 7.85 8.41
C ASP A 55 -2.43 8.65 7.46
N GLU A 56 -1.13 8.72 7.73
CA GLU A 56 -0.15 9.35 6.84
C GLU A 56 -0.11 8.69 5.44
N ILE A 57 -0.08 7.35 5.38
CA ILE A 57 -0.16 6.61 4.11
C ILE A 57 -1.46 6.95 3.39
N THR A 58 -2.58 6.98 4.13
CA THR A 58 -3.90 7.28 3.57
C THR A 58 -3.93 8.69 3.00
N GLN A 59 -3.57 9.70 3.78
CA GLN A 59 -3.53 11.09 3.34
C GLN A 59 -2.60 11.26 2.13
N GLU A 60 -1.44 10.62 2.13
CA GLU A 60 -0.50 10.74 1.02
C GLU A 60 -1.10 10.18 -0.27
N ILE A 61 -1.63 8.96 -0.25
CA ILE A 61 -2.19 8.30 -1.44
C ILE A 61 -3.45 9.04 -1.92
N GLU A 62 -4.35 9.41 -1.02
CA GLU A 62 -5.60 10.10 -1.37
C GLU A 62 -5.36 11.55 -1.83
N SER A 63 -4.21 12.15 -1.51
CA SER A 63 -3.79 13.45 -2.07
C SER A 63 -3.26 13.36 -3.51
N MET A 64 -2.98 12.15 -4.01
CA MET A 64 -2.51 11.95 -5.37
C MET A 64 -3.65 12.08 -6.39
N ASN A 65 -3.30 12.44 -7.63
CA ASN A 65 -4.27 12.46 -8.73
C ASN A 65 -4.67 11.03 -9.14
N ASP A 66 -5.82 10.88 -9.80
CA ASP A 66 -6.35 9.57 -10.24
C ASP A 66 -5.29 8.72 -10.97
N GLU A 67 -4.56 9.31 -11.92
CA GLU A 67 -3.52 8.59 -12.68
C GLU A 67 -2.41 8.04 -11.78
N GLN A 68 -2.04 8.77 -10.73
CA GLN A 68 -0.99 8.35 -9.80
C GLN A 68 -1.49 7.22 -8.91
N GLN A 69 -2.73 7.30 -8.45
CA GLN A 69 -3.36 6.23 -7.69
C GLN A 69 -3.50 4.94 -8.54
N ASP A 70 -3.97 5.08 -9.78
CA ASP A 70 -4.08 3.98 -10.74
C ASP A 70 -2.72 3.34 -11.04
N ALA A 71 -1.69 4.17 -11.18
CA ALA A 71 -0.31 3.72 -11.39
C ALA A 71 0.24 2.96 -10.18
N LEU A 72 -0.08 3.37 -8.95
CA LEU A 72 0.35 2.68 -7.75
C LEU A 72 -0.27 1.27 -7.65
N VAL A 73 -1.56 1.15 -7.98
CA VAL A 73 -2.24 -0.16 -8.06
C VAL A 73 -1.67 -1.02 -9.18
N ALA A 74 -1.41 -0.44 -10.35
CA ALA A 74 -0.80 -1.14 -11.47
C ALA A 74 0.61 -1.64 -11.14
N LEU A 75 1.40 -0.82 -10.43
CA LEU A 75 2.75 -1.18 -10.00
C LEU A 75 2.72 -2.37 -9.03
N PHE A 76 1.79 -2.34 -8.07
CA PHE A 76 1.54 -3.44 -7.15
C PHE A 76 1.21 -4.75 -7.90
N TRP A 77 0.34 -4.69 -8.92
CA TRP A 77 0.01 -5.88 -9.73
C TRP A 77 1.20 -6.40 -10.55
N ILE A 78 2.08 -5.53 -11.03
CA ILE A 78 3.30 -5.94 -11.74
C ILE A 78 4.29 -6.62 -10.79
N GLY A 79 4.48 -6.07 -9.59
CA GLY A 79 5.32 -6.69 -8.57
C GLY A 79 4.82 -8.07 -8.15
N ARG A 80 3.51 -8.18 -7.90
CA ARG A 80 2.83 -9.44 -7.57
C ARG A 80 2.83 -10.47 -8.72
N GLY A 81 3.05 -10.01 -9.95
CA GLY A 81 3.15 -10.85 -11.14
C GLY A 81 1.82 -11.10 -11.87
N ASP A 82 0.77 -10.33 -11.59
CA ASP A 82 -0.48 -10.40 -12.36
C ASP A 82 -0.40 -9.65 -13.69
N ALA A 83 0.56 -8.75 -13.82
CA ALA A 83 0.79 -7.96 -15.02
C ALA A 83 2.28 -7.87 -15.34
N GLU A 84 2.59 -7.64 -16.61
CA GLU A 84 3.96 -7.41 -17.07
C GLU A 84 4.23 -5.91 -17.28
N PRO A 85 5.48 -5.43 -17.13
CA PRO A 85 5.87 -4.05 -17.43
C PRO A 85 5.46 -3.59 -18.83
N ALA A 86 5.52 -4.49 -19.81
CA ALA A 86 5.11 -4.22 -21.18
C ALA A 86 3.60 -3.88 -21.34
N ALA A 87 2.77 -4.30 -20.38
CA ALA A 87 1.34 -4.05 -20.36
C ALA A 87 0.94 -2.80 -19.54
N TRP A 88 1.91 -1.98 -19.09
CA TRP A 88 1.70 -0.86 -18.17
C TRP A 88 0.44 -0.02 -18.42
N GLU A 89 0.26 0.52 -19.62
CA GLU A 89 -0.88 1.38 -19.96
C GLU A 89 -2.22 0.64 -19.85
N GLN A 90 -2.24 -0.64 -20.21
CA GLN A 90 -3.43 -1.50 -20.07
C GLN A 90 -3.70 -1.82 -18.60
N THR A 91 -2.65 -2.11 -17.83
CA THR A 91 -2.73 -2.37 -16.39
C THR A 91 -3.24 -1.16 -15.63
N LYS A 92 -2.76 0.06 -15.94
CA LYS A 92 -3.30 1.32 -15.41
C LYS A 92 -4.77 1.49 -15.75
N ALA A 93 -5.16 1.28 -17.01
CA ALA A 93 -6.55 1.40 -17.42
C ALA A 93 -7.46 0.38 -16.71
N LEU A 94 -6.95 -0.81 -16.42
CA LEU A 94 -7.64 -1.83 -15.63
C LEU A 94 -7.73 -1.44 -14.16
N ALA A 95 -6.65 -0.89 -13.58
CA ALA A 95 -6.64 -0.37 -12.22
C ALA A 95 -7.74 0.69 -12.03
N ARG A 96 -7.83 1.64 -12.96
CA ARG A 96 -8.88 2.66 -12.97
C ARG A 96 -10.29 2.10 -13.02
N GLN A 97 -10.50 1.01 -13.76
CA GLN A 97 -11.81 0.38 -13.90
C GLN A 97 -12.19 -0.48 -12.68
N GLN A 98 -11.20 -1.11 -12.04
CA GLN A 98 -11.42 -2.00 -10.90
C GLN A 98 -11.33 -1.29 -9.55
N HIS A 99 -10.81 -0.07 -9.51
CA HIS A 99 -10.72 0.70 -8.29
C HIS A 99 -12.12 1.19 -7.87
N GLU A 100 -12.67 0.57 -6.82
CA GLU A 100 -13.84 1.06 -6.09
C GLU A 100 -13.43 1.40 -4.64
N GLY A 101 -13.51 2.68 -4.27
CA GLY A 101 -13.24 3.15 -2.91
C GLY A 101 -11.98 4.02 -2.79
N LEU A 102 -11.20 3.80 -1.73
CA LEU A 102 -9.94 4.49 -1.47
C LEU A 102 -8.78 3.56 -1.83
N VAL A 103 -7.83 4.01 -2.66
CA VAL A 103 -6.65 3.20 -3.05
C VAL A 103 -5.82 2.86 -1.84
N SER A 104 -5.65 3.83 -0.94
CA SER A 104 -4.97 3.66 0.35
C SER A 104 -5.50 2.44 1.12
N ARG A 105 -6.82 2.35 1.28
CA ARG A 105 -7.49 1.24 1.96
C ARG A 105 -7.29 -0.09 1.24
N TYR A 106 -7.36 -0.08 -0.09
CA TYR A 106 -7.12 -1.29 -0.88
C TYR A 106 -5.70 -1.82 -0.64
N LEU A 107 -4.69 -0.95 -0.71
CA LEU A 107 -3.27 -1.31 -0.56
C LEU A 107 -2.89 -1.67 0.87
N LEU A 108 -3.36 -0.91 1.88
CA LEU A 108 -3.18 -1.24 3.30
C LEU A 108 -3.78 -2.60 3.67
N GLY A 109 -4.83 -3.03 2.96
CA GLY A 109 -5.42 -4.35 3.13
C GLY A 109 -4.70 -5.49 2.40
N LYS A 110 -3.58 -5.22 1.71
CA LYS A 110 -2.80 -6.25 1.00
C LYS A 110 -1.57 -6.65 1.81
N PRO A 111 -1.41 -7.95 2.12
CA PRO A 111 -0.18 -8.42 2.73
C PRO A 111 0.99 -8.20 1.78
N MET A 112 2.16 -7.89 2.34
CA MET A 112 3.41 -7.71 1.59
C MET A 112 3.34 -6.64 0.49
N VAL A 113 2.44 -5.66 0.64
CA VAL A 113 2.29 -4.57 -0.33
C VAL A 113 3.60 -3.81 -0.56
N GLY A 114 4.41 -3.60 0.48
CA GLY A 114 5.72 -2.97 0.36
C GLY A 114 6.67 -3.77 -0.54
N GLU A 115 6.74 -5.09 -0.36
CA GLU A 115 7.56 -5.97 -1.21
C GLU A 115 7.10 -5.92 -2.67
N TYR A 116 5.79 -6.03 -2.92
CA TYR A 116 5.27 -5.97 -4.28
C TYR A 116 5.44 -4.60 -4.94
N LEU A 117 5.35 -3.50 -4.21
CA LEU A 117 5.62 -2.18 -4.78
C LEU A 117 7.10 -2.01 -5.16
N THR A 118 8.03 -2.53 -4.34
CA THR A 118 9.46 -2.55 -4.65
C THR A 118 9.75 -3.39 -5.88
N GLU A 119 9.29 -4.64 -5.91
CA GLU A 119 9.48 -5.55 -7.05
C GLU A 119 8.87 -4.98 -8.35
N GLY A 120 7.70 -4.33 -8.23
CA GLY A 120 7.06 -3.65 -9.35
C GLY A 120 7.91 -2.50 -9.89
N LEU A 121 8.47 -1.68 -9.00
CA LEU A 121 9.37 -0.58 -9.35
C LEU A 121 10.63 -1.09 -10.04
N GLU A 122 11.29 -2.10 -9.48
CA GLU A 122 12.50 -2.71 -10.05
C GLU A 122 12.25 -3.24 -11.46
N LYS A 123 11.18 -4.01 -11.66
CA LYS A 123 10.80 -4.53 -12.98
C LYS A 123 10.55 -3.43 -14.01
N MET A 124 9.98 -2.30 -13.58
CA MET A 124 9.72 -1.16 -14.47
C MET A 124 11.01 -0.43 -14.85
N LEU A 125 11.93 -0.27 -13.90
CA LEU A 125 13.27 0.28 -14.15
C LEU A 125 14.08 -0.63 -15.09
N GLU A 126 14.05 -1.94 -14.88
CA GLU A 126 14.69 -2.93 -15.76
C GLU A 126 14.11 -2.92 -17.18
N TYR A 127 12.80 -2.67 -17.31
CA TYR A 127 12.13 -2.54 -18.61
C TYR A 127 12.53 -1.26 -19.37
N GLY A 128 13.17 -0.30 -18.71
CA GLY A 128 13.59 0.97 -19.30
C GLY A 128 12.50 2.03 -19.29
N VAL A 129 11.68 2.04 -18.23
CA VAL A 129 10.78 3.16 -17.91
C VAL A 129 11.58 4.24 -17.22
N ASP A 130 11.49 5.47 -17.74
CA ASP A 130 12.06 6.68 -17.13
C ASP A 130 11.01 7.36 -16.22
#